data_AF-A0A365T6M1-F1
#
_entry.id   AF-A0A365T6M1-F1
#
_cell.length_a   1.000
_cell.length_b   1.000
_cell.length_c   1.000
_cell.angle_alpha   90.00
_cell.angle_beta   90.00
_cell.angle_gamma   90.00
#
_symmetry.space_group_name_H-M   'P 1'
#
loop_
_entity.id
_entity.type
_entity.pdbx_description
1 polymer ?
#
loop_
_entity_poly.entity_id
_entity_poly.type
_entity_poly.pdbx_seq_one_letter_code
_entity_poly.pdbx_strand_id
1 'polypeptide(L)'
;MGESSHTATQETLGRFPSGTKIATTIHTYTGTEDGPTIYLQAAQHGREVNGAEVLRRLHDRIIDADLAGRVIAVPVADPLTFDHVSYVTPAQLDRINPNMNRVWPGDKNGSVHERMAARLWEHACQADAIIDLHTGSPNMLPHVVALEGHSSSLELGRVFGTKLLLTEQAHTAASDEWHQRSFGGKLRVAAVDEGIPSITPELAYNKQILEDAVETGVRGILNVLRHLDVLDETPEDTGPQTLARNHLGRIVAAESGLFRSNPDITVGSTVQSGTFLGTLYDPTTYEALQTVKATRDGLLYALTQEATIIMGEALANIAEPYELEE
;
A
#
# COMPACT_ATOMS: atom_id res chain seq x y z
N MET A 1 -8.44 -7.36 -36.58
CA MET A 1 -7.96 -7.89 -35.30
C MET A 1 -6.67 -7.15 -35.02
N GLY A 2 -6.63 -6.35 -33.96
CA GLY A 2 -5.42 -5.62 -33.58
C GLY A 2 -4.36 -6.60 -33.08
N GLU A 3 -3.09 -6.17 -33.06
CA GLU A 3 -2.03 -6.88 -32.36
C GLU A 3 -1.99 -6.39 -30.91
N SER A 4 -1.72 -7.28 -29.96
CA SER A 4 -1.42 -6.86 -28.60
C SER A 4 -0.17 -5.97 -28.66
N SER A 5 -0.15 -4.93 -27.84
CA SER A 5 0.95 -3.97 -27.88
C SER A 5 1.34 -3.47 -26.50
N HIS A 6 2.63 -3.19 -26.36
CA HIS A 6 3.19 -2.53 -25.20
C HIS A 6 3.86 -1.23 -25.62
N THR A 7 3.60 -0.18 -24.85
CA THR A 7 4.31 1.09 -24.96
C THR A 7 4.86 1.49 -23.59
N ALA A 8 6.01 2.13 -23.60
CA ALA A 8 6.59 2.79 -22.43
C ALA A 8 6.80 4.26 -22.79
N THR A 9 6.05 5.14 -22.15
CA THR A 9 6.07 6.59 -22.41
C THR A 9 6.57 7.32 -21.17
N GLN A 10 7.39 8.36 -21.38
CA GLN A 10 7.77 9.24 -20.28
C GLN A 10 6.73 10.33 -20.07
N GLU A 11 6.15 10.37 -18.87
CA GLU A 11 5.19 11.38 -18.44
C GLU A 11 5.88 12.44 -17.59
N THR A 12 5.67 13.72 -17.91
CA THR A 12 6.27 14.83 -17.15
C THR A 12 5.32 15.25 -16.03
N LEU A 13 5.62 14.84 -14.81
CA LEU A 13 4.83 15.13 -13.62
C LEU A 13 5.05 16.57 -13.10
N GLY A 14 6.23 17.14 -13.35
CA GLY A 14 6.61 18.48 -12.88
C GLY A 14 7.96 18.94 -13.43
N ARG A 15 8.46 20.06 -12.90
CA ARG A 15 9.80 20.58 -13.23
C ARG A 15 10.46 21.21 -12.02
N PHE A 16 11.76 21.00 -11.90
CA PHE A 16 12.60 21.72 -10.95
C PHE A 16 12.85 23.17 -11.40
N PRO A 17 13.28 24.07 -10.49
CA PRO A 17 13.60 25.46 -10.83
C PRO A 17 14.65 25.62 -11.93
N SER A 18 15.56 24.66 -12.08
CA SER A 18 16.57 24.63 -13.16
C SER A 18 15.99 24.30 -14.55
N GLY A 19 14.71 23.92 -14.64
CA GLY A 19 14.06 23.47 -15.87
C GLY A 19 14.09 21.94 -16.09
N THR A 20 14.86 21.20 -15.28
CA THR A 20 14.90 19.73 -15.29
C THR A 20 13.52 19.16 -15.04
N LYS A 21 13.10 18.18 -15.86
CA LYS A 21 11.79 17.51 -15.71
C LYS A 21 11.81 16.56 -14.51
N ILE A 22 10.73 16.57 -13.75
CA ILE A 22 10.35 15.48 -12.84
C ILE A 22 9.43 14.60 -13.68
N ALA A 23 9.83 13.36 -13.94
CA ALA A 23 9.13 12.48 -14.87
C ALA A 23 9.12 11.03 -14.36
N THR A 24 8.10 10.30 -14.77
CA THR A 24 8.00 8.84 -14.58
C THR A 24 7.75 8.15 -15.91
N THR A 25 7.85 6.83 -15.93
CA THR A 25 7.50 6.00 -17.09
C THR A 25 6.15 5.33 -16.85
N ILE A 26 5.25 5.50 -17.81
CA ILE A 26 3.97 4.80 -17.85
C ILE A 26 4.09 3.67 -18.86
N HIS A 27 3.86 2.45 -18.40
CA HIS A 27 3.75 1.26 -19.25
C HIS A 27 2.28 1.05 -19.56
N THR A 28 1.94 0.91 -20.85
CA THR A 28 0.58 0.59 -21.28
C THR A 28 0.62 -0.68 -22.11
N TYR A 29 -0.14 -1.69 -21.67
CA TYR A 29 -0.35 -2.95 -22.36
C TYR A 29 -1.78 -2.93 -22.89
N THR A 30 -1.95 -3.07 -24.20
CA THR A 30 -3.25 -3.03 -24.85
C THR A 30 -3.52 -4.38 -25.50
N GLY A 31 -4.65 -4.97 -25.09
CA GLY A 31 -5.18 -6.21 -25.60
C GLY A 31 -5.75 -6.12 -27.00
N THR A 32 -6.12 -7.26 -27.55
CA THR A 32 -6.75 -7.34 -28.88
C THR A 32 -8.27 -7.32 -28.83
N GLU A 33 -8.83 -7.63 -27.65
CA GLU A 33 -10.26 -7.64 -27.35
C GLU A 33 -10.65 -6.45 -26.44
N ASP A 34 -11.92 -6.06 -26.52
CA ASP A 34 -12.48 -5.06 -25.60
C ASP A 34 -12.55 -5.66 -24.19
N GLY A 35 -12.21 -4.86 -23.18
CA GLY A 35 -12.18 -5.30 -21.79
C GLY A 35 -11.85 -4.13 -20.85
N PRO A 36 -11.72 -4.38 -19.54
CA PRO A 36 -11.52 -3.33 -18.56
C PRO A 36 -10.12 -2.70 -18.65
N THR A 37 -9.99 -1.48 -18.15
CA THR A 37 -8.70 -0.81 -17.90
C THR A 37 -8.31 -0.98 -16.44
N ILE A 38 -7.15 -1.59 -16.18
CA ILE A 38 -6.60 -1.75 -14.82
C ILE A 38 -5.43 -0.79 -14.63
N TYR A 39 -5.46 0.03 -13.58
CA TYR A 39 -4.35 0.91 -13.21
C TYR A 39 -3.57 0.32 -12.03
N LEU A 40 -2.27 0.18 -12.23
CA LEU A 40 -1.33 -0.36 -11.26
C LEU A 40 -0.26 0.70 -11.00
N GLN A 41 0.07 0.95 -9.74
CA GLN A 41 1.23 1.76 -9.41
C GLN A 41 2.02 1.22 -8.22
N ALA A 42 3.28 1.63 -8.14
CA ALA A 42 4.15 1.36 -7.02
C ALA A 42 5.04 2.56 -6.70
N ALA A 43 5.73 2.48 -5.56
CA ALA A 43 6.77 3.43 -5.16
C ALA A 43 6.31 4.90 -5.20
N GLN A 44 5.09 5.17 -4.71
CA GLN A 44 4.72 6.53 -4.31
C GLN A 44 5.41 6.95 -3.00
N HIS A 45 5.87 5.96 -2.22
CA HIS A 45 6.88 6.14 -1.20
C HIS A 45 8.15 5.45 -1.68
N GLY A 46 9.19 6.22 -1.96
CA GLY A 46 10.38 5.74 -2.66
C GLY A 46 11.19 4.64 -2.00
N ARG A 47 11.11 4.52 -0.67
CA ARG A 47 11.74 3.41 0.05
C ARG A 47 10.94 2.10 -0.01
N GLU A 48 9.79 2.03 -0.66
CA GLU A 48 8.90 0.87 -0.72
C GLU A 48 9.10 0.07 -2.01
N VAL A 49 10.18 -0.71 -2.06
CA VAL A 49 10.72 -1.20 -3.34
C VAL A 49 10.07 -2.47 -3.88
N ASN A 50 9.36 -3.26 -3.06
CA ASN A 50 8.78 -4.54 -3.52
C ASN A 50 7.75 -4.34 -4.64
N GLY A 51 6.93 -3.28 -4.57
CA GLY A 51 5.92 -3.01 -5.60
C GLY A 51 6.54 -2.74 -6.98
N ALA A 52 7.68 -2.05 -7.04
CA ALA A 52 8.38 -1.80 -8.29
C ALA A 52 8.93 -3.09 -8.92
N GLU A 53 9.49 -4.00 -8.10
CA GLU A 53 9.93 -5.32 -8.55
C GLU A 53 8.76 -6.23 -8.95
N VAL A 54 7.63 -6.15 -8.26
CA VAL A 54 6.38 -6.84 -8.65
C VAL A 54 5.97 -6.42 -10.06
N LEU A 55 5.93 -5.11 -10.35
CA LEU A 55 5.58 -4.62 -11.67
C LEU A 55 6.61 -4.97 -12.74
N ARG A 56 7.90 -5.04 -12.39
CA ARG A 56 8.95 -5.53 -13.28
C ARG A 56 8.76 -7.00 -13.65
N ARG A 57 8.40 -7.87 -12.70
CA ARG A 57 8.10 -9.29 -13.00
C ARG A 57 6.77 -9.47 -13.71
N LEU A 58 5.77 -8.65 -13.38
CA LEU A 58 4.50 -8.63 -14.08
C LEU A 58 4.69 -8.32 -15.56
N HIS A 59 5.56 -7.36 -15.90
CA HIS A 59 5.92 -7.07 -17.29
C HIS A 59 6.31 -8.34 -18.06
N ASP A 60 7.23 -9.15 -17.51
CA ASP A 60 7.68 -10.40 -18.14
C ASP A 60 6.53 -11.43 -18.31
N ARG A 61 5.46 -11.32 -17.51
CA ARG A 61 4.28 -12.19 -17.60
C ARG A 61 3.26 -11.73 -18.63
N ILE A 62 3.08 -10.42 -18.80
CA ILE A 62 1.95 -9.85 -19.58
C ILE A 62 2.37 -9.21 -20.90
N ILE A 63 3.67 -9.02 -21.15
CA ILE A 63 4.17 -8.35 -22.36
C ILE A 63 3.72 -9.03 -23.65
N ASP A 64 3.70 -10.36 -23.67
CA ASP A 64 3.29 -11.19 -24.81
C ASP A 64 1.97 -11.95 -24.54
N ALA A 65 1.27 -11.61 -23.45
CA ALA A 65 0.00 -12.25 -23.12
C ALA A 65 -1.13 -11.74 -24.01
N ASP A 66 -2.13 -12.59 -24.25
CA ASP A 66 -3.38 -12.15 -24.86
C ASP A 66 -4.24 -11.51 -23.78
N LEU A 67 -4.46 -10.20 -23.92
CA LEU A 67 -5.21 -9.41 -22.95
C LEU A 67 -6.55 -8.99 -23.55
N ALA A 68 -7.58 -8.92 -22.71
CA ALA A 68 -8.79 -8.16 -23.00
C ALA A 68 -8.71 -6.80 -22.28
N GLY A 69 -8.91 -5.70 -23.01
CA GLY A 69 -8.82 -4.35 -22.46
C GLY A 69 -7.39 -3.83 -22.32
N ARG A 70 -7.05 -3.26 -21.16
CA ARG A 70 -5.81 -2.50 -20.98
C ARG A 70 -5.25 -2.60 -19.57
N VAL A 71 -3.93 -2.73 -19.45
CA VAL A 71 -3.22 -2.58 -18.18
C VAL A 71 -2.30 -1.35 -18.27
N ILE A 72 -2.44 -0.42 -17.32
CA ILE A 72 -1.57 0.74 -17.17
C ILE A 72 -0.75 0.54 -15.91
N ALA A 73 0.58 0.51 -16.02
CA ALA A 73 1.47 0.31 -14.89
C ALA A 73 2.45 1.49 -14.74
N VAL A 74 2.56 2.02 -13.51
CA VAL A 74 3.49 3.08 -13.13
C VAL A 74 4.44 2.56 -12.04
N PRO A 75 5.63 2.03 -12.41
CA PRO A 75 6.54 1.39 -11.46
C PRO A 75 7.11 2.32 -10.39
N VAL A 76 7.24 3.61 -10.72
CA VAL A 76 7.75 4.65 -9.81
C VAL A 76 6.82 5.86 -9.87
N ALA A 77 5.75 5.84 -9.09
CA ALA A 77 4.77 6.94 -9.06
C ALA A 77 5.38 8.26 -8.55
N ASP A 78 6.28 8.18 -7.58
CA ASP A 78 6.97 9.34 -7.02
C ASP A 78 8.50 9.23 -7.17
N PRO A 79 9.07 9.73 -8.28
CA PRO A 79 10.52 9.76 -8.47
C PRO A 79 11.24 10.61 -7.42
N LEU A 80 10.58 11.59 -6.78
CA LEU A 80 11.22 12.45 -5.78
C LEU A 80 11.54 11.66 -4.51
N THR A 81 10.62 10.84 -4.03
CA THR A 81 10.92 9.98 -2.89
C THR A 81 11.81 8.80 -3.27
N PHE A 82 11.66 8.26 -4.49
CA PHE A 82 12.42 7.09 -4.95
C PHE A 82 13.91 7.37 -5.03
N ASP A 83 14.32 8.47 -5.69
CA ASP A 83 15.72 8.86 -5.83
C ASP A 83 16.36 9.22 -4.46
N HIS A 84 15.54 9.60 -3.48
CA HIS A 84 15.97 9.93 -2.13
C HIS A 84 15.87 8.75 -1.13
N VAL A 85 15.37 7.59 -1.56
CA VAL A 85 15.10 6.41 -0.71
C VAL A 85 14.32 6.81 0.55
N SER A 86 13.32 7.67 0.39
CA SER A 86 12.57 8.27 1.50
C SER A 86 11.10 7.85 1.49
N TYR A 87 10.42 8.04 2.62
CA TYR A 87 8.97 7.85 2.72
C TYR A 87 8.19 9.10 2.31
N VAL A 88 8.78 10.27 2.53
CA VAL A 88 8.23 11.57 2.17
C VAL A 88 9.28 12.36 1.42
N THR A 89 8.82 13.22 0.53
CA THR A 89 9.68 14.12 -0.24
C THR A 89 10.40 15.07 0.73
N PRO A 90 11.70 15.35 0.51
CA PRO A 90 12.42 16.34 1.30
C PRO A 90 11.65 17.66 1.36
N ALA A 91 11.55 18.25 2.55
CA ALA A 91 10.75 19.47 2.76
C ALA A 91 11.15 20.61 1.82
N GLN A 92 12.40 20.68 1.36
CA GLN A 92 12.86 21.71 0.42
C GLN A 92 12.20 21.61 -0.98
N LEU A 93 11.66 20.44 -1.34
CA LEU A 93 10.99 20.21 -2.61
C LEU A 93 9.47 20.39 -2.50
N ASP A 94 8.86 19.93 -1.40
CA ASP A 94 7.45 20.18 -1.09
C ASP A 94 7.24 20.35 0.42
N ARG A 95 7.03 21.60 0.86
CA ARG A 95 6.77 21.92 2.28
C ARG A 95 5.30 21.77 2.66
N ILE A 96 4.40 21.83 1.67
CA ILE A 96 2.97 21.87 1.90
C ILE A 96 2.47 20.44 2.06
N ASN A 97 2.82 19.56 1.11
CA ASN A 97 2.39 18.18 1.08
C ASN A 97 3.57 17.24 0.81
N PRO A 98 4.41 16.94 1.82
CA PRO A 98 5.58 16.09 1.61
C PRO A 98 5.25 14.62 1.34
N ASN A 99 4.00 14.18 1.48
CA ASN A 99 3.58 12.81 1.22
C ASN A 99 2.50 12.78 0.12
N MET A 100 2.80 12.14 -1.02
CA MET A 100 1.86 12.01 -2.15
C MET A 100 0.58 11.26 -1.77
N ASN A 101 0.67 10.28 -0.85
CA ASN A 101 -0.47 9.50 -0.38
C ASN A 101 -1.43 10.27 0.55
N ARG A 102 -1.38 11.60 0.52
CA ARG A 102 -2.25 12.52 1.28
C ARG A 102 -2.92 13.57 0.42
N VAL A 103 -2.68 13.54 -0.90
CA VAL A 103 -3.14 14.60 -1.81
C VAL A 103 -3.96 14.10 -2.99
N TRP A 104 -4.24 12.81 -3.13
CA TRP A 104 -5.08 12.30 -4.22
C TRP A 104 -6.51 12.89 -4.13
N PRO A 105 -7.15 13.25 -5.27
CA PRO A 105 -6.72 13.08 -6.67
C PRO A 105 -5.72 14.13 -7.19
N GLY A 106 -5.29 15.07 -6.35
CA GLY A 106 -4.33 16.12 -6.67
C GLY A 106 -4.98 17.45 -7.05
N ASP A 107 -4.14 18.47 -7.22
CA ASP A 107 -4.51 19.79 -7.74
C ASP A 107 -3.44 20.26 -8.74
N LYS A 108 -3.83 20.46 -10.00
CA LYS A 108 -2.97 20.97 -11.08
C LYS A 108 -2.39 22.36 -10.79
N ASN A 109 -2.97 23.11 -9.86
CA ASN A 109 -2.53 24.42 -9.42
C ASN A 109 -1.85 24.41 -8.03
N GLY A 110 -1.82 23.26 -7.36
CA GLY A 110 -1.33 23.12 -5.99
C GLY A 110 0.19 23.04 -5.88
N SER A 111 0.63 22.40 -4.80
CA SER A 111 2.01 22.01 -4.49
C SER A 111 2.60 21.02 -5.51
N VAL A 112 3.86 20.63 -5.35
CA VAL A 112 4.55 19.76 -6.31
C VAL A 112 3.89 18.39 -6.32
N HIS A 113 3.64 17.78 -5.16
CA HIS A 113 2.94 16.49 -5.08
C HIS A 113 1.49 16.57 -5.54
N GLU A 114 0.76 17.63 -5.24
CA GLU A 114 -0.61 17.80 -5.75
C GLU A 114 -0.64 17.82 -7.28
N ARG A 115 0.33 18.49 -7.92
CA ARG A 115 0.45 18.52 -9.38
C ARG A 115 0.86 17.18 -9.96
N MET A 116 1.79 16.47 -9.32
CA MET A 116 2.22 15.13 -9.75
C MET A 116 1.07 14.13 -9.64
N ALA A 117 0.34 14.13 -8.52
CA ALA A 117 -0.85 13.30 -8.31
C ALA A 117 -1.94 13.62 -9.34
N ALA A 118 -2.22 14.91 -9.60
CA ALA A 118 -3.19 15.31 -10.61
C ALA A 118 -2.83 14.81 -12.02
N ARG A 119 -1.54 14.69 -12.35
CA ARG A 119 -1.09 14.12 -13.63
C ARG A 119 -1.30 12.61 -13.72
N LEU A 120 -0.91 11.88 -12.69
CA LEU A 120 -1.15 10.43 -12.63
C LEU A 120 -2.66 10.11 -12.59
N TRP A 121 -3.44 10.98 -11.95
CA TRP A 121 -4.89 10.85 -11.88
C TRP A 121 -5.56 10.90 -13.26
N GLU A 122 -5.02 11.65 -14.24
CA GLU A 122 -5.52 11.65 -15.63
C GLU A 122 -5.53 10.23 -16.25
N HIS A 123 -4.70 9.32 -15.76
CA HIS A 123 -4.67 7.90 -16.14
C HIS A 123 -5.49 7.02 -15.20
N ALA A 124 -5.35 7.24 -13.88
CA ALA A 124 -6.00 6.39 -12.87
C ALA A 124 -7.53 6.53 -12.89
N CYS A 125 -8.07 7.73 -13.14
CA CYS A 125 -9.52 7.98 -13.11
C CYS A 125 -10.31 7.32 -14.25
N GLN A 126 -9.62 6.75 -15.24
CA GLN A 126 -10.22 6.04 -16.37
C GLN A 126 -10.23 4.52 -16.17
N ALA A 127 -9.71 4.05 -15.03
CA ALA A 127 -9.60 2.63 -14.74
C ALA A 127 -10.89 2.06 -14.15
N ASP A 128 -11.17 0.81 -14.46
CA ASP A 128 -12.23 0.00 -13.86
C ASP A 128 -11.79 -0.61 -12.52
N ALA A 129 -10.47 -0.69 -12.27
CA ALA A 129 -9.91 -1.02 -10.96
C ALA A 129 -8.50 -0.43 -10.76
N ILE A 130 -8.17 -0.11 -9.51
CA ILE A 130 -6.86 0.43 -9.11
C ILE A 130 -6.18 -0.48 -8.06
N ILE A 131 -4.92 -0.85 -8.32
CA ILE A 131 -4.05 -1.52 -7.33
C ILE A 131 -2.84 -0.62 -7.07
N ASP A 132 -2.72 -0.17 -5.82
CA ASP A 132 -1.64 0.70 -5.36
C ASP A 132 -0.73 -0.09 -4.42
N LEU A 133 0.46 -0.47 -4.90
CA LEU A 133 1.39 -1.37 -4.22
C LEU A 133 2.27 -0.59 -3.23
N HIS A 134 2.14 -0.94 -1.95
CA HIS A 134 2.92 -0.39 -0.83
C HIS A 134 3.73 -1.47 -0.14
N THR A 135 4.52 -1.05 0.84
CA THR A 135 5.20 -1.93 1.77
C THR A 135 5.24 -1.29 3.16
N GLY A 136 5.31 -2.12 4.19
CA GLY A 136 5.33 -1.69 5.58
C GLY A 136 6.69 -1.78 6.26
N SER A 137 6.63 -2.13 7.55
CA SER A 137 7.79 -2.22 8.44
C SER A 137 8.53 -3.56 8.29
N PRO A 138 9.78 -3.68 8.79
CA PRO A 138 10.57 -4.91 8.63
C PRO A 138 9.90 -6.20 9.13
N ASN A 139 9.05 -6.10 10.15
CA ASN A 139 8.37 -7.24 10.75
C ASN A 139 6.86 -7.00 10.71
N MET A 140 6.30 -7.23 9.53
CA MET A 140 4.89 -7.04 9.19
C MET A 140 4.43 -8.14 8.23
N LEU A 141 3.24 -8.69 8.45
CA LEU A 141 2.65 -9.63 7.49
C LEU A 141 2.28 -8.93 6.18
N PRO A 142 2.53 -9.55 5.02
CA PRO A 142 1.88 -9.15 3.79
C PRO A 142 0.36 -9.16 3.94
N HIS A 143 -0.29 -8.06 3.58
CA HIS A 143 -1.74 -7.92 3.68
C HIS A 143 -2.28 -6.99 2.61
N VAL A 144 -3.58 -7.04 2.37
CA VAL A 144 -4.28 -6.07 1.53
C VAL A 144 -5.16 -5.20 2.42
N VAL A 145 -5.25 -3.91 2.10
CA VAL A 145 -6.21 -3.00 2.71
C VAL A 145 -7.26 -2.60 1.68
N ALA A 146 -8.53 -2.81 2.01
CA ALA A 146 -9.70 -2.36 1.25
C ALA A 146 -10.52 -1.36 2.07
N LEU A 147 -11.35 -0.54 1.40
CA LEU A 147 -12.28 0.34 2.11
C LEU A 147 -13.44 -0.47 2.70
N GLU A 148 -13.74 -0.30 3.99
CA GLU A 148 -14.90 -0.94 4.61
C GLU A 148 -16.20 -0.45 3.93
N GLY A 149 -17.11 -1.37 3.62
CA GLY A 149 -18.38 -1.05 2.97
C GLY A 149 -18.35 -0.95 1.43
N HIS A 150 -17.18 -1.05 0.79
CA HIS A 150 -17.07 -1.10 -0.67
C HIS A 150 -16.88 -2.54 -1.16
N SER A 151 -17.97 -3.21 -1.55
CA SER A 151 -18.01 -4.65 -1.86
C SER A 151 -17.02 -5.05 -2.95
N SER A 152 -16.96 -4.30 -4.06
CA SER A 152 -16.04 -4.59 -5.16
C SER A 152 -14.58 -4.45 -4.75
N SER A 153 -14.22 -3.47 -3.91
CA SER A 153 -12.85 -3.37 -3.38
C SER A 153 -12.51 -4.53 -2.45
N LEU A 154 -13.49 -4.99 -1.67
CA LEU A 154 -13.30 -6.14 -0.79
C LEU A 154 -13.11 -7.43 -1.59
N GLU A 155 -13.87 -7.61 -2.67
CA GLU A 155 -13.72 -8.72 -3.60
C GLU A 155 -12.34 -8.71 -4.27
N LEU A 156 -11.87 -7.56 -4.76
CA LEU A 156 -10.50 -7.43 -5.27
C LEU A 156 -9.46 -7.86 -4.22
N GLY A 157 -9.64 -7.47 -2.95
CA GLY A 157 -8.73 -7.86 -1.87
C GLY A 157 -8.78 -9.35 -1.55
N ARG A 158 -9.94 -9.99 -1.69
CA ARG A 158 -10.09 -11.45 -1.55
C ARG A 158 -9.37 -12.18 -2.68
N VAL A 159 -9.62 -11.75 -3.92
CA VAL A 159 -9.02 -12.33 -5.13
C VAL A 159 -7.50 -12.15 -5.16
N PHE A 160 -7.00 -10.99 -4.73
CA PHE A 160 -5.56 -10.75 -4.62
C PHE A 160 -4.88 -11.77 -3.69
N GLY A 161 -5.58 -12.20 -2.62
CA GLY A 161 -5.24 -13.45 -1.96
C GLY A 161 -4.05 -13.42 -1.01
N THR A 162 -3.80 -12.30 -0.32
CA THR A 162 -2.92 -12.32 0.86
C THR A 162 -3.57 -13.10 2.01
N LYS A 163 -2.78 -13.63 2.95
CA LYS A 163 -3.32 -14.33 4.14
C LYS A 163 -4.15 -13.43 5.05
N LEU A 164 -3.94 -12.12 4.98
CA LEU A 164 -4.65 -11.11 5.76
C LEU A 164 -5.25 -10.08 4.82
N LEU A 165 -6.55 -9.83 4.97
CA LEU A 165 -7.30 -8.75 4.35
C LEU A 165 -7.82 -7.83 5.45
N LEU A 166 -7.39 -6.58 5.41
CA LEU A 166 -7.81 -5.54 6.34
C LEU A 166 -8.84 -4.63 5.70
N THR A 167 -9.85 -4.24 6.48
CA THR A 167 -10.77 -3.16 6.11
C THR A 167 -10.49 -1.90 6.91
N GLU A 168 -10.51 -0.76 6.23
CA GLU A 168 -10.32 0.56 6.84
C GLU A 168 -11.60 1.40 6.67
N GLN A 169 -12.09 1.96 7.78
CA GLN A 169 -13.16 2.96 7.77
C GLN A 169 -12.63 4.30 7.23
N ALA A 170 -13.44 5.01 6.45
CA ALA A 170 -13.14 6.35 5.96
C ALA A 170 -14.28 7.34 6.25
N HIS A 171 -13.97 8.63 6.04
CA HIS A 171 -14.91 9.74 6.15
C HIS A 171 -15.58 9.79 7.52
N THR A 172 -16.91 9.93 7.58
CA THR A 172 -17.66 10.12 8.83
C THR A 172 -17.63 8.90 9.76
N ALA A 173 -17.33 7.72 9.23
CA ALA A 173 -17.17 6.50 10.02
C ALA A 173 -15.74 6.30 10.52
N ALA A 174 -14.79 7.15 10.11
CA ALA A 174 -13.39 6.99 10.47
C ALA A 174 -13.08 7.45 11.89
N SER A 175 -11.98 6.94 12.44
CA SER A 175 -11.44 7.40 13.72
C SER A 175 -10.87 8.81 13.62
N ASP A 176 -10.76 9.50 14.77
CA ASP A 176 -10.08 10.80 14.85
C ASP A 176 -8.64 10.74 14.29
N GLU A 177 -7.95 9.61 14.46
CA GLU A 177 -6.61 9.38 13.89
C GLU A 177 -6.63 9.49 12.36
N TRP A 178 -7.65 8.97 11.69
CA TRP A 178 -7.76 9.01 10.23
C TRP A 178 -7.82 10.45 9.72
N HIS A 179 -8.62 11.30 10.39
CA HIS A 179 -8.74 12.71 10.03
C HIS A 179 -7.44 13.47 10.32
N GLN A 180 -6.82 13.25 11.48
CA GLN A 180 -5.57 13.90 11.86
C GLN A 180 -4.42 13.55 10.91
N ARG A 181 -4.41 12.34 10.36
CA ARG A 181 -3.38 11.88 9.42
C ARG A 181 -3.70 12.19 7.96
N SER A 182 -4.79 12.92 7.68
CA SER A 182 -5.26 13.28 6.33
C SER A 182 -5.41 12.07 5.41
N PHE A 183 -5.94 10.97 5.95
CA PHE A 183 -6.10 9.71 5.19
C PHE A 183 -7.15 9.78 4.08
N GLY A 184 -7.94 10.86 4.01
CA GLY A 184 -8.85 11.12 2.90
C GLY A 184 -8.15 11.33 1.56
N GLY A 185 -6.89 11.77 1.55
CA GLY A 185 -6.11 11.98 0.33
C GLY A 185 -5.32 10.75 -0.14
N LYS A 186 -5.65 9.54 0.33
CA LYS A 186 -5.05 8.29 -0.20
C LYS A 186 -5.62 7.96 -1.57
N LEU A 187 -4.82 7.36 -2.45
CA LEU A 187 -5.30 6.98 -3.79
C LEU A 187 -6.53 6.07 -3.73
N ARG A 188 -6.51 5.06 -2.85
CA ARG A 188 -7.64 4.14 -2.64
C ARG A 188 -8.94 4.87 -2.25
N VAL A 189 -8.84 5.92 -1.42
CA VAL A 189 -10.03 6.68 -0.99
C VAL A 189 -10.56 7.52 -2.15
N ALA A 190 -9.68 8.27 -2.83
CA ALA A 190 -10.05 9.07 -4.00
C ALA A 190 -10.65 8.23 -5.13
N ALA A 191 -10.13 7.01 -5.36
CA ALA A 191 -10.67 6.06 -6.32
C ALA A 191 -12.10 5.62 -5.97
N VAL A 192 -12.34 5.21 -4.72
CA VAL A 192 -13.68 4.77 -4.29
C VAL A 192 -14.68 5.92 -4.29
N ASP A 193 -14.26 7.14 -3.94
CA ASP A 193 -15.12 8.33 -4.01
C ASP A 193 -15.61 8.63 -5.44
N GLU A 194 -14.89 8.16 -6.46
CA GLU A 194 -15.24 8.24 -7.89
C GLU A 194 -15.86 6.93 -8.41
N GLY A 195 -16.18 5.99 -7.52
CA GLY A 195 -16.81 4.72 -7.86
C GLY A 195 -15.88 3.65 -8.45
N ILE A 196 -14.56 3.85 -8.36
CA ILE A 196 -13.55 2.91 -8.88
C ILE A 196 -13.10 1.96 -7.75
N PRO A 197 -13.35 0.64 -7.87
CA PRO A 197 -12.83 -0.36 -6.95
C PRO A 197 -11.31 -0.27 -6.83
N SER A 198 -10.81 -0.28 -5.60
CA SER A 198 -9.38 -0.13 -5.35
C SER A 198 -8.91 -0.77 -4.06
N ILE A 199 -7.66 -1.26 -4.10
CA ILE A 199 -7.00 -1.95 -2.99
C ILE A 199 -5.56 -1.48 -2.81
N THR A 200 -5.04 -1.64 -1.59
CA THR A 200 -3.66 -1.34 -1.23
C THR A 200 -2.98 -2.59 -0.67
N PRO A 201 -2.25 -3.37 -1.50
CA PRO A 201 -1.37 -4.42 -0.99
C PRO A 201 -0.15 -3.83 -0.28
N GLU A 202 0.11 -4.30 0.94
CA GLU A 202 1.25 -3.94 1.79
C GLU A 202 2.23 -5.13 1.81
N LEU A 203 3.26 -5.09 0.98
CA LEU A 203 4.14 -6.23 0.67
C LEU A 203 5.39 -6.27 1.56
N ALA A 204 5.19 -6.45 2.87
CA ALA A 204 6.23 -6.63 3.89
C ALA A 204 7.27 -5.48 3.96
N TYR A 205 8.57 -5.75 4.00
CA TYR A 205 9.57 -4.74 4.36
C TYR A 205 9.89 -3.76 3.22
N ASN A 206 9.84 -2.47 3.52
CA ASN A 206 10.12 -1.42 2.55
C ASN A 206 11.53 -1.40 1.94
N LYS A 207 12.61 -1.44 2.74
CA LYS A 207 13.99 -1.20 2.25
C LYS A 207 14.67 -2.40 1.57
N GLN A 208 14.00 -3.53 1.43
CA GLN A 208 14.57 -4.74 0.85
C GLN A 208 13.59 -5.40 -0.12
N ILE A 209 14.14 -5.95 -1.20
CA ILE A 209 13.38 -6.84 -2.07
C ILE A 209 13.27 -8.19 -1.35
N LEU A 210 12.05 -8.57 -1.00
CA LEU A 210 11.73 -9.84 -0.34
C LEU A 210 11.04 -10.76 -1.33
N GLU A 211 11.67 -11.89 -1.65
CA GLU A 211 11.20 -12.82 -2.68
C GLU A 211 9.75 -13.26 -2.45
N ASP A 212 9.42 -13.78 -1.26
CA ASP A 212 8.08 -14.23 -0.90
C ASP A 212 7.01 -13.12 -1.04
N ALA A 213 7.38 -11.87 -0.73
CA ALA A 213 6.48 -10.72 -0.83
C ALA A 213 6.25 -10.32 -2.29
N VAL A 214 7.30 -10.35 -3.11
CA VAL A 214 7.22 -10.11 -4.55
C VAL A 214 6.40 -11.19 -5.25
N GLU A 215 6.63 -12.47 -4.94
CA GLU A 215 5.83 -13.58 -5.50
C GLU A 215 4.36 -13.44 -5.12
N THR A 216 4.08 -13.09 -3.85
CA THR A 216 2.71 -12.79 -3.40
C THR A 216 2.09 -11.66 -4.21
N GLY A 217 2.83 -10.57 -4.44
CA GLY A 217 2.36 -9.43 -5.21
C GLY A 217 2.07 -9.75 -6.67
N VAL A 218 2.98 -10.47 -7.34
CA VAL A 218 2.81 -10.89 -8.75
C VAL A 218 1.60 -11.80 -8.89
N ARG A 219 1.50 -12.83 -8.06
CA ARG A 219 0.35 -13.75 -8.07
C ARG A 219 -0.96 -13.03 -7.79
N GLY A 220 -0.97 -12.10 -6.82
CA GLY A 220 -2.17 -11.35 -6.47
C GLY A 220 -2.66 -10.45 -7.59
N ILE A 221 -1.76 -9.76 -8.30
CA ILE A 221 -2.14 -8.97 -9.49
C ILE A 221 -2.66 -9.89 -10.59
N LEU A 222 -1.98 -10.99 -10.91
CA LEU A 222 -2.45 -11.93 -11.93
C LEU A 222 -3.85 -12.48 -11.60
N ASN A 223 -4.12 -12.82 -10.34
CA ASN A 223 -5.46 -13.22 -9.91
C ASN A 223 -6.51 -12.13 -10.12
N VAL A 224 -6.19 -10.86 -9.84
CA VAL A 224 -7.10 -9.75 -10.11
C VAL A 224 -7.34 -9.58 -11.62
N LEU A 225 -6.29 -9.66 -12.44
CA LEU A 225 -6.42 -9.59 -13.91
C LEU A 225 -7.32 -10.72 -14.45
N ARG A 226 -7.15 -11.93 -13.93
CA ARG A 226 -7.98 -13.10 -14.25
C ARG A 226 -9.44 -12.93 -13.81
N HIS A 227 -9.66 -12.43 -12.61
CA HIS A 227 -11.01 -12.21 -12.07
C HIS A 227 -11.79 -11.14 -12.83
N LEU A 228 -11.09 -10.14 -13.36
CA LEU A 228 -11.67 -9.07 -14.17
C LEU A 228 -11.66 -9.40 -15.67
N ASP A 229 -11.45 -10.67 -16.03
CA ASP A 229 -11.43 -11.17 -17.40
C ASP A 229 -10.42 -10.46 -18.33
N VAL A 230 -9.37 -9.83 -17.77
CA VAL A 230 -8.25 -9.27 -18.55
C VAL A 230 -7.35 -10.39 -19.09
N LEU A 231 -7.22 -11.47 -18.32
CA LEU A 231 -6.54 -12.71 -18.72
C LEU A 231 -7.56 -13.84 -18.77
N ASP A 232 -7.59 -14.61 -19.86
CA ASP A 232 -8.47 -15.77 -20.04
C ASP A 232 -7.96 -17.01 -19.26
N GLU A 233 -7.85 -16.85 -17.95
CA GLU A 233 -7.48 -17.90 -17.00
C GLU A 233 -8.31 -17.73 -15.71
N THR A 234 -8.54 -18.82 -14.99
CA THR A 234 -9.22 -18.75 -13.69
C THR A 234 -8.24 -18.31 -12.59
N PRO A 235 -8.65 -17.42 -11.64
CA PRO A 235 -7.82 -17.07 -10.49
C PRO A 235 -7.32 -18.30 -9.73
N GLU A 236 -6.06 -18.30 -9.32
CA GLU A 236 -5.48 -19.34 -8.49
C GLU A 236 -6.03 -19.27 -7.06
N ASP A 237 -6.31 -20.43 -6.46
CA ASP A 237 -6.64 -20.52 -5.04
C ASP A 237 -5.41 -20.19 -4.18
N THR A 238 -5.50 -19.11 -3.40
CA THR A 238 -4.44 -18.64 -2.50
C THR A 238 -4.57 -19.18 -1.07
N GLY A 239 -5.55 -20.05 -0.82
CA GLY A 239 -5.83 -20.63 0.48
C GLY A 239 -6.61 -19.69 1.41
N PRO A 240 -6.73 -20.04 2.71
CA PRO A 240 -7.55 -19.29 3.65
C PRO A 240 -7.00 -17.88 3.89
N GLN A 241 -7.92 -16.92 3.94
CA GLN A 241 -7.64 -15.52 4.22
C GLN A 241 -8.41 -15.08 5.46
N THR A 242 -7.73 -14.40 6.38
CA THR A 242 -8.35 -13.76 7.54
C THR A 242 -8.82 -12.36 7.17
N LEU A 243 -10.11 -12.09 7.35
CA LEU A 243 -10.69 -10.75 7.29
C LEU A 243 -10.62 -10.10 8.68
N ALA A 244 -10.08 -8.89 8.78
CA ALA A 244 -9.97 -8.18 10.04
C ALA A 244 -10.10 -6.66 9.89
N ARG A 245 -10.54 -5.96 10.94
CA ARG A 245 -10.61 -4.49 10.94
C ARG A 245 -9.24 -3.89 11.20
N ASN A 246 -8.87 -2.88 10.42
CA ASN A 246 -7.62 -2.15 10.57
C ASN A 246 -7.69 -1.17 11.76
N HIS A 247 -6.51 -0.77 12.26
CA HIS A 247 -6.29 0.32 13.22
C HIS A 247 -6.93 0.23 14.61
N LEU A 248 -7.75 -0.77 14.92
CA LEU A 248 -8.37 -0.89 16.25
C LEU A 248 -7.34 -1.27 17.34
N GLY A 249 -6.30 -2.06 17.01
CA GLY A 249 -5.31 -2.56 17.98
C GLY A 249 -3.91 -1.95 17.89
N ARG A 250 -3.78 -0.69 17.45
CA ARG A 250 -2.48 0.00 17.41
C ARG A 250 -2.00 0.34 18.81
N ILE A 251 -0.80 -0.13 19.16
CA ILE A 251 -0.12 0.20 20.41
C ILE A 251 0.96 1.22 20.10
N VAL A 252 0.93 2.35 20.79
CA VAL A 252 1.87 3.46 20.58
C VAL A 252 2.80 3.63 21.77
N ALA A 253 3.97 4.21 21.50
CA ALA A 253 4.92 4.57 22.55
C ALA A 253 4.41 5.79 23.33
N ALA A 254 4.28 5.64 24.66
CA ALA A 254 3.91 6.73 25.56
C ALA A 254 5.08 7.68 25.82
N GLU A 255 6.32 7.23 25.59
CA GLU A 255 7.56 7.99 25.72
C GLU A 255 8.49 7.69 24.54
N SER A 256 9.58 8.45 24.41
CA SER A 256 10.65 8.15 23.44
C SER A 256 11.70 7.27 24.10
N GLY A 257 12.23 6.27 23.39
CA GLY A 257 13.22 5.37 23.97
C GLY A 257 13.68 4.25 23.05
N LEU A 258 14.36 3.26 23.63
CA LEU A 258 14.80 2.05 22.96
C LEU A 258 13.77 0.93 23.15
N PHE A 259 13.05 0.56 22.10
CA PHE A 259 12.09 -0.54 22.14
C PHE A 259 12.77 -1.88 21.89
N ARG A 260 12.66 -2.77 22.87
CA ARG A 260 13.07 -4.17 22.74
C ARG A 260 11.81 -5.03 22.67
N SER A 261 11.50 -5.52 21.47
CA SER A 261 10.42 -6.49 21.28
C SER A 261 10.71 -7.80 21.99
N ASN A 262 9.65 -8.49 22.44
CA ASN A 262 9.74 -9.83 23.00
C ASN A 262 10.17 -10.84 21.91
N PRO A 263 11.31 -11.53 22.05
CA PRO A 263 11.81 -12.47 21.03
C PRO A 263 10.93 -13.72 20.87
N ASP A 264 10.11 -14.05 21.87
CA ASP A 264 9.23 -15.22 21.83
C ASP A 264 7.91 -14.95 21.08
N ILE A 265 7.70 -13.70 20.63
CA ILE A 265 6.50 -13.29 19.89
C ILE A 265 6.82 -13.17 18.41
N THR A 266 6.01 -13.81 17.59
CA THR A 266 6.15 -13.83 16.12
C THR A 266 4.97 -13.14 15.46
N VAL A 267 5.23 -12.28 14.48
CA VAL A 267 4.18 -11.67 13.67
C VAL A 267 3.41 -12.76 12.90
N GLY A 268 2.08 -12.65 12.90
CA GLY A 268 1.14 -13.66 12.43
C GLY A 268 0.59 -14.59 13.51
N SER A 269 1.04 -14.46 14.76
CA SER A 269 0.41 -15.16 15.89
C SER A 269 -0.87 -14.48 16.35
N THR A 270 -1.85 -15.26 16.79
CA THR A 270 -2.96 -14.77 17.62
C THR A 270 -2.45 -14.46 19.03
N VAL A 271 -2.78 -13.27 19.53
CA VAL A 271 -2.43 -12.81 20.87
C VAL A 271 -3.69 -12.56 21.71
N GLN A 272 -3.57 -12.69 23.02
CA GLN A 272 -4.62 -12.33 23.98
C GLN A 272 -4.31 -10.98 24.62
N SER A 273 -5.34 -10.29 25.10
CA SER A 273 -5.18 -9.08 25.89
C SER A 273 -4.26 -9.34 27.09
N GLY A 274 -3.28 -8.48 27.29
CA GLY A 274 -2.24 -8.62 28.31
C GLY A 274 -1.00 -9.40 27.88
N THR A 275 -0.97 -10.05 26.70
CA THR A 275 0.23 -10.71 26.16
C THR A 275 1.39 -9.70 26.09
N PHE A 276 2.55 -10.06 26.65
CA PHE A 276 3.74 -9.22 26.68
C PHE A 276 4.42 -9.17 25.30
N LEU A 277 4.55 -7.97 24.74
CA LEU A 277 5.09 -7.73 23.40
C LEU A 277 6.50 -7.12 23.43
N GLY A 278 6.93 -6.58 24.57
CA GLY A 278 8.26 -5.99 24.72
C GLY A 278 8.30 -4.88 25.76
N THR A 279 9.45 -4.24 25.87
CA THR A 279 9.68 -3.14 26.81
C THR A 279 10.38 -1.98 26.10
N LEU A 280 9.88 -0.76 26.34
CA LEU A 280 10.56 0.48 25.98
C LEU A 280 11.44 0.92 27.14
N TYR A 281 12.72 1.16 26.86
CA TYR A 281 13.70 1.58 27.85
C TYR A 281 14.21 2.99 27.58
N ASP A 282 14.56 3.72 28.63
CA ASP A 282 15.46 4.87 28.51
C ASP A 282 16.87 4.31 28.18
N PRO A 283 17.47 4.68 27.03
CA PRO A 283 18.74 4.11 26.62
C PRO A 283 19.94 4.57 27.49
N THR A 284 19.75 5.59 28.33
CA THR A 284 20.81 6.19 29.16
C THR A 284 20.72 5.78 30.63
N THR A 285 19.51 5.74 31.20
CA THR A 285 19.29 5.32 32.59
C THR A 285 19.00 3.82 32.72
N TYR A 286 18.66 3.17 31.60
CA TYR A 286 18.19 1.78 31.51
C TYR A 286 16.87 1.51 32.22
N GLU A 287 16.16 2.55 32.64
CA GLU A 287 14.84 2.43 33.25
C GLU A 287 13.81 1.93 32.22
N ALA A 288 12.91 1.07 32.66
CA ALA A 288 11.78 0.64 31.84
C ALA A 288 10.71 1.74 31.84
N LEU A 289 10.59 2.45 30.71
CA LEU A 289 9.63 3.54 30.51
C LEU A 289 8.22 2.99 30.26
N GLN A 290 8.11 1.91 29.49
CA GLN A 290 6.83 1.31 29.14
C GLN A 290 6.94 -0.21 29.00
N THR A 291 6.08 -0.93 29.73
CA THR A 291 5.83 -2.36 29.45
C THR A 291 4.76 -2.46 28.38
N VAL A 292 5.10 -3.02 27.23
CA VAL A 292 4.23 -3.07 26.05
C VAL A 292 3.48 -4.40 26.07
N LYS A 293 2.15 -4.33 26.15
CA LYS A 293 1.25 -5.48 26.15
C LYS A 293 0.17 -5.33 25.10
N ALA A 294 -0.31 -6.45 24.57
CA ALA A 294 -1.50 -6.50 23.75
C ALA A 294 -2.67 -5.86 24.49
N THR A 295 -3.38 -4.93 23.85
CA THR A 295 -4.53 -4.22 24.43
C THR A 295 -5.85 -4.94 24.20
N ARG A 296 -5.84 -5.97 23.35
CA ARG A 296 -6.99 -6.77 22.93
C ARG A 296 -6.54 -8.13 22.41
N ASP A 297 -7.51 -9.02 22.26
CA ASP A 297 -7.33 -10.27 21.53
C ASP A 297 -7.29 -9.98 20.01
N GLY A 298 -6.49 -10.72 19.25
CA GLY A 298 -6.46 -10.59 17.79
C GLY A 298 -5.18 -11.09 17.13
N LEU A 299 -5.03 -10.80 15.84
CA LEU A 299 -3.87 -11.18 15.05
C LEU A 299 -2.80 -10.09 15.12
N LEU A 300 -1.63 -10.40 15.67
CA LEU A 300 -0.48 -9.49 15.64
C LEU A 300 0.09 -9.45 14.22
N TYR A 301 -0.17 -8.39 13.46
CA TYR A 301 0.26 -8.31 12.06
C TYR A 301 1.47 -7.40 11.83
N ALA A 302 1.88 -6.61 12.82
CA ALA A 302 3.12 -5.85 12.77
C ALA A 302 3.72 -5.65 14.16
N LEU A 303 5.04 -5.73 14.27
CA LEU A 303 5.78 -5.51 15.50
C LEU A 303 7.06 -4.74 15.21
N THR A 304 7.27 -3.60 15.85
CA THR A 304 8.42 -2.74 15.53
C THR A 304 9.74 -3.41 15.91
N GLN A 305 10.70 -3.37 14.97
CA GLN A 305 12.07 -3.89 15.15
C GLN A 305 13.14 -2.79 15.06
N GLU A 306 12.85 -1.69 14.36
CA GLU A 306 13.72 -0.50 14.38
C GLU A 306 13.58 0.14 15.77
N ALA A 307 14.57 -0.11 16.64
CA ALA A 307 14.40 0.00 18.08
C ALA A 307 14.45 1.43 18.64
N THR A 308 14.82 2.45 17.85
CA THR A 308 14.80 3.84 18.35
C THR A 308 13.45 4.46 18.04
N ILE A 309 12.67 4.73 19.08
CA ILE A 309 11.27 5.10 18.98
C ILE A 309 11.05 6.50 19.53
N ILE A 310 10.29 7.30 18.79
CA ILE A 310 9.75 8.58 19.25
C ILE A 310 8.36 8.37 19.85
N MET A 311 8.05 9.10 20.93
CA MET A 311 6.71 9.15 21.53
C MET A 311 5.62 9.31 20.44
N GLY A 312 4.59 8.45 20.52
CA GLY A 312 3.47 8.40 19.56
C GLY A 312 3.68 7.48 18.36
N GLU A 313 4.89 6.98 18.12
CA GLU A 313 5.13 6.00 17.05
C GLU A 313 4.53 4.62 17.39
N ALA A 314 4.24 3.84 16.36
CA ALA A 314 3.68 2.50 16.52
C ALA A 314 4.73 1.53 17.08
N LEU A 315 4.34 0.74 18.08
CA LEU A 315 5.13 -0.36 18.63
C LEU A 315 4.64 -1.72 18.13
N ALA A 316 3.33 -1.88 18.00
CA ALA A 316 2.68 -3.08 17.48
C ALA A 316 1.32 -2.75 16.88
N ASN A 317 0.86 -3.57 15.95
CA ASN A 317 -0.51 -3.52 15.43
C ASN A 317 -1.18 -4.88 15.53
N ILE A 318 -2.35 -4.90 16.15
CA ILE A 318 -3.20 -6.07 16.30
C ILE A 318 -4.49 -5.83 15.49
N ALA A 319 -4.79 -6.75 14.58
CA ALA A 319 -6.04 -6.74 13.82
C ALA A 319 -7.09 -7.56 14.55
N GLU A 320 -8.34 -7.11 14.49
CA GLU A 320 -9.49 -7.81 15.09
C GLU A 320 -10.23 -8.58 13.98
N PRO A 321 -10.13 -9.93 13.95
CA PRO A 321 -10.82 -10.73 12.96
C PRO A 321 -12.34 -10.58 13.08
N TYR A 322 -13.02 -10.58 11.94
CA TYR A 322 -14.49 -10.58 11.90
C TYR A 322 -14.99 -11.32 10.67
N GLU A 323 -16.23 -11.79 10.74
CA GLU A 323 -16.96 -12.39 9.63
C GLU A 323 -17.91 -11.34 9.02
N LEU A 324 -18.10 -11.37 7.71
CA LEU A 324 -19.21 -10.63 7.11
C LEU A 324 -20.51 -11.34 7.47
N GLU A 325 -21.51 -10.59 7.92
CA GLU A 325 -22.88 -11.11 7.96
C GLU A 325 -23.35 -11.30 6.51
N GLU A 326 -23.89 -12.48 6.19
CA GLU A 326 -24.46 -12.82 4.87
C GLU A 326 -25.69 -11.97 4.51
#